data_AF-A0AAU7LH54-F1
#
_entry.id   AF-A0AAU7LH54-F1
#
_cell.length_a   1.000
_cell.length_b   1.000
_cell.length_c   1.000
_cell.angle_alpha   90.00
_cell.angle_beta   90.00
_cell.angle_gamma   90.00
#
_symmetry.space_group_name_H-M   'P 1'
#
loop_
_entity.id
_entity.type
_entity.pdbx_description
1 polymer ?
#
loop_
_entity_poly.entity_id
_entity_poly.type
_entity_poly.pdbx_seq_one_letter_code
_entity_poly.pdbx_strand_id
1 'polypeptide(L)'
;MPSRNFAFTVGGESRPGHIGRGHLDAMARELGFSPRYVAGVAQALVTALPPALETVQADLARQATAGTESTLIERLGQWIRANTRKLAKRWELPG
;
A
#
# COMPACT_ATOMS: atom_id res chain seq x y z
N MET A 1 -12.02 -14.32 -3.16
CA MET A 1 -11.67 -12.89 -3.38
C MET A 1 -11.64 -12.24 -2.02
N PRO A 2 -10.55 -11.59 -1.58
CA PRO A 2 -10.58 -10.81 -0.35
C PRO A 2 -11.71 -9.77 -0.46
N SER A 3 -12.36 -9.49 0.68
CA SER A 3 -13.41 -8.48 0.80
C SER A 3 -13.04 -7.20 0.04
N ARG A 4 -13.99 -6.63 -0.72
CA ARG A 4 -13.79 -5.35 -1.42
C ARG A 4 -13.60 -4.16 -0.46
N ASN A 5 -13.89 -4.36 0.82
CA ASN A 5 -13.83 -3.36 1.89
C ASN A 5 -12.85 -3.80 2.97
N PHE A 6 -12.15 -2.84 3.57
CA PHE A 6 -11.44 -3.06 4.83
C PHE A 6 -12.40 -3.35 5.97
N ALA A 7 -11.92 -4.08 6.97
CA ALA A 7 -12.67 -4.41 8.18
C ALA A 7 -12.91 -3.17 9.07
N PHE A 8 -12.07 -2.14 8.94
CA PHE A 8 -12.20 -0.85 9.63
C PHE A 8 -12.28 0.29 8.61
N THR A 9 -13.01 1.34 8.97
CA THR A 9 -13.06 2.58 8.19
C THR A 9 -11.81 3.42 8.45
N VAL A 10 -11.38 4.16 7.43
CA VAL A 10 -10.33 5.18 7.50
C VAL A 10 -11.00 6.50 7.20
N GLY A 11 -11.17 7.35 8.21
CA GLY A 11 -11.88 8.63 8.06
C GLY A 11 -13.28 8.48 7.45
N GLY A 12 -13.99 7.42 7.83
CA GLY A 12 -15.33 7.11 7.31
C GLY A 12 -15.40 6.29 6.01
N GLU A 13 -14.29 6.03 5.31
CA GLU A 13 -14.27 5.21 4.08
C GLU A 13 -13.68 3.82 4.33
N SER A 14 -14.32 2.78 3.80
CA SER A 14 -13.89 1.38 3.94
C SER A 14 -13.34 0.78 2.65
N ARG A 15 -13.55 1.43 1.50
CA ARG A 15 -13.05 0.94 0.20
C ARG A 15 -11.61 1.40 -0.01
N PRO A 16 -10.63 0.50 -0.10
CA PRO A 16 -9.21 0.87 -0.23
C PRO A 16 -8.92 1.77 -1.44
N GLY A 17 -9.67 1.58 -2.53
CA GLY A 17 -9.57 2.38 -3.75
C GLY A 17 -10.04 3.82 -3.62
N HIS A 18 -10.72 4.19 -2.53
CA HIS A 18 -11.33 5.51 -2.33
C HIS A 18 -10.69 6.30 -1.18
N ILE A 19 -9.82 5.68 -0.39
CA ILE A 19 -9.09 6.33 0.71
C ILE A 19 -8.05 7.30 0.15
N GLY A 20 -8.42 8.57 0.04
CA GLY A 20 -7.52 9.69 -0.28
C GLY A 20 -7.03 10.48 0.93
N ARG A 21 -6.27 11.56 0.67
CA ARG A 21 -5.63 12.39 1.71
C ARG A 21 -6.60 12.87 2.80
N GLY A 22 -7.78 13.36 2.41
CA GLY A 22 -8.78 13.84 3.37
C GLY A 22 -9.23 12.78 4.39
N HIS A 23 -9.29 11.51 3.98
CA HIS A 23 -9.63 10.40 4.87
C HIS A 23 -8.49 10.08 5.86
N LEU A 24 -7.24 10.18 5.41
CA LEU A 24 -6.07 10.04 6.29
C LEU A 24 -6.02 11.17 7.33
N ASP A 25 -6.29 12.41 6.91
CA ASP A 25 -6.32 13.56 7.80
C ASP A 25 -7.48 13.47 8.81
N ALA A 26 -8.65 12.98 8.39
CA ALA A 26 -9.79 12.73 9.27
C ALA A 26 -9.46 11.66 10.32
N MET A 27 -8.94 10.50 9.87
CA MET A 27 -8.49 9.43 10.77
C MET A 27 -7.41 9.92 11.75
N ALA A 28 -6.45 10.72 11.29
CA ALA A 28 -5.41 11.28 12.14
C ALA A 28 -6.03 12.09 13.29
N ARG A 29 -6.98 12.98 12.98
CA ARG A 29 -7.66 13.81 13.98
C ARG A 29 -8.49 12.98 14.96
N GLU A 30 -9.24 12.00 14.46
CA GLU A 30 -10.05 11.09 15.30
C GLU A 30 -9.20 10.31 16.30
N LEU A 31 -8.01 9.88 15.88
CA LEU A 31 -7.06 9.16 16.72
C LEU A 31 -6.15 10.06 17.58
N GLY A 32 -6.30 11.39 17.49
CA GLY A 32 -5.48 12.35 18.22
C GLY A 32 -4.06 12.54 17.70
N PHE A 33 -3.77 12.11 16.46
CA PHE A 33 -2.49 12.31 15.79
C PHE A 33 -2.46 13.62 14.98
N SER A 34 -1.27 14.19 14.83
CA SER A 34 -1.03 15.25 13.85
C SER A 34 -1.20 14.70 12.42
N PRO A 35 -1.98 15.35 11.53
CA PRO A 35 -2.06 14.96 10.13
C PRO A 35 -0.70 14.95 9.42
N ARG A 36 0.21 15.85 9.82
CA ARG A 36 1.59 15.89 9.29
C ARG A 36 2.38 14.63 9.65
N TYR A 37 2.19 14.12 10.86
CA TYR A 37 2.83 12.87 11.29
C TYR A 37 2.35 11.68 10.44
N VAL A 38 1.03 11.55 10.27
CA VAL A 38 0.45 10.46 9.46
C VAL A 38 0.89 10.57 7.99
N ALA A 39 0.96 11.78 7.43
CA ALA A 39 1.51 11.99 6.09
C ALA A 39 2.98 11.57 5.99
N GLY A 40 3.79 11.84 7.02
CA GLY A 40 5.19 11.38 7.10
C GLY A 40 5.31 9.85 7.12
N VAL A 41 4.46 9.16 7.89
CA VAL A 41 4.38 7.70 7.90
C VAL A 41 3.98 7.16 6.53
N ALA A 42 2.98 7.77 5.90
CA ALA A 42 2.54 7.39 4.56
C ALA A 42 3.66 7.55 3.52
N GLN A 43 4.43 8.65 3.59
CA GLN A 43 5.61 8.87 2.74
C GLN A 43 6.67 7.80 2.95
N ALA A 44 7.06 7.56 4.21
CA ALA A 44 8.07 6.56 4.54
C ALA A 44 7.68 5.17 4.01
N LEU A 45 6.39 4.82 4.13
CA LEU A 45 5.86 3.56 3.61
C LEU A 45 5.97 3.46 2.08
N VAL A 46 5.52 4.47 1.33
CA VAL A 46 5.55 4.40 -0.15
C VAL A 46 6.97 4.44 -0.71
N THR A 47 7.92 5.03 0.00
CA THR A 47 9.34 5.03 -0.36
C THR A 47 10.03 3.70 -0.02
N ALA A 48 9.73 3.09 1.14
CA ALA A 48 10.39 1.86 1.57
C ALA A 48 9.83 0.59 0.87
N LEU A 49 8.56 0.61 0.45
CA LEU A 49 7.90 -0.59 -0.05
C LEU A 49 8.48 -1.12 -1.39
N PRO A 50 8.80 -0.28 -2.41
CA PRO A 50 9.35 -0.78 -3.67
C PRO A 50 10.66 -1.57 -3.53
N PRO A 51 11.72 -1.08 -2.85
CA PRO A 51 12.95 -1.85 -2.70
C PRO A 51 12.78 -3.08 -1.79
N ALA A 52 11.93 -3.02 -0.77
CA ALA A 52 11.61 -4.17 0.06
C ALA A 52 10.89 -5.27 -0.75
N LEU A 53 9.96 -4.87 -1.62
CA LEU A 53 9.25 -5.79 -2.51
C LEU A 53 10.22 -6.47 -3.50
N GLU A 54 11.17 -5.74 -4.06
CA GLU A 54 12.18 -6.29 -4.96
C GLU A 54 13.04 -7.35 -4.27
N THR A 55 13.46 -7.09 -3.03
CA THR A 55 14.22 -8.04 -2.21
C THR A 55 13.42 -9.32 -1.97
N VAL A 56 12.17 -9.18 -1.52
CA VAL A 56 11.30 -10.34 -1.25
C VAL A 56 10.99 -11.12 -2.52
N GLN A 57 10.73 -10.44 -3.64
CA GLN A 57 10.50 -11.11 -4.92
C GLN A 57 11.73 -11.91 -5.37
N ALA A 58 12.93 -11.34 -5.26
CA ALA A 58 14.16 -12.04 -5.61
C ALA A 58 14.39 -13.27 -4.71
N ASP A 59 14.09 -13.17 -3.42
CA ASP A 59 14.26 -14.27 -2.46
C ASP A 59 13.28 -15.41 -2.71
N LEU A 60 12.02 -15.09 -3.04
CA LEU A 60 11.01 -16.07 -3.39
C LEU A 60 11.29 -16.70 -4.76
N ALA A 61 11.74 -15.91 -5.75
CA ALA A 61 12.06 -16.43 -7.08
C ALA A 61 13.18 -17.47 -7.06
N ARG A 62 14.13 -17.38 -6.12
CA ARG A 62 15.19 -18.40 -5.94
C ARG A 62 14.68 -19.73 -5.36
N GLN A 63 13.54 -19.71 -4.68
CA GLN A 63 12.94 -20.87 -4.04
C GLN A 63 11.78 -21.48 -4.85
N ALA A 64 11.18 -20.68 -5.72
CA ALA A 64 10.02 -21.07 -6.51
C ALA A 64 10.37 -22.12 -7.57
N THR A 65 9.50 -23.10 -7.73
CA THR A 65 9.61 -24.05 -8.84
C THR A 65 9.13 -23.36 -10.13
N ALA A 66 9.78 -23.65 -11.25
CA ALA A 66 9.38 -23.12 -12.55
C ALA A 66 7.89 -23.43 -12.83
N GLY A 67 7.14 -22.43 -13.28
CA GLY A 67 5.71 -22.56 -13.60
C GLY A 67 4.82 -21.57 -12.86
N THR A 68 3.70 -22.07 -12.32
CA THR A 68 2.61 -21.25 -11.76
C THR A 68 3.07 -20.37 -10.58
N GLU A 69 3.98 -20.86 -9.75
CA GLU A 69 4.50 -20.15 -8.59
C GLU A 69 5.32 -18.92 -8.98
N SER A 70 6.24 -19.07 -9.94
CA SER A 70 7.00 -17.94 -10.50
C SER A 70 6.09 -16.87 -11.11
N THR A 71 5.09 -17.30 -11.89
CA THR A 71 4.10 -16.38 -12.48
C THR A 71 3.29 -15.64 -11.41
N LEU A 72 2.96 -16.31 -10.30
CA LEU A 72 2.24 -15.68 -9.19
C LEU A 72 3.11 -14.63 -8.49
N ILE A 73 4.39 -14.93 -8.23
CA ILE A 73 5.35 -14.00 -7.61
C ILE A 73 5.49 -12.73 -8.44
N GLU A 74 5.63 -12.88 -9.77
CA GLU A 74 5.72 -11.76 -10.70
C GLU A 74 4.45 -10.91 -10.69
N ARG A 75 3.28 -11.54 -10.88
CA ARG A 75 1.99 -10.84 -10.94
C ARG A 75 1.65 -10.14 -9.63
N LEU A 76 1.91 -10.78 -8.49
CA LEU A 76 1.63 -10.21 -7.19
C LEU A 76 2.52 -8.99 -6.94
N GLY A 77 3.82 -9.05 -7.23
CA GLY A 77 4.66 -7.87 -7.05
C GLY A 77 4.35 -6.75 -8.04
N GLN A 78 3.99 -7.06 -9.29
CA GLN A 78 3.48 -6.04 -10.22
C GLN A 78 2.23 -5.35 -9.67
N TRP A 79 1.29 -6.12 -9.11
CA TRP A 79 0.06 -5.60 -8.51
C TRP A 79 0.34 -4.74 -7.27
N ILE A 80 1.21 -5.19 -6.36
CA ILE A 80 1.62 -4.42 -5.17
C ILE A 80 2.28 -3.11 -5.60
N ARG A 81 3.30 -3.15 -6.47
CA ARG A 81 4.01 -1.97 -6.98
C ARG A 81 3.07 -0.98 -7.68
N ALA A 82 2.11 -1.47 -8.46
CA ALA A 82 1.09 -0.62 -9.09
C ALA A 82 0.18 0.05 -8.06
N ASN A 83 -0.24 -0.67 -7.02
CA ASN A 83 -1.06 -0.10 -5.96
C ASN A 83 -0.31 0.90 -5.10
N THR A 84 0.96 0.68 -4.77
CA THR A 84 1.80 1.63 -4.03
C THR A 84 1.86 2.98 -4.74
N ARG A 85 2.10 2.97 -6.06
CA ARG A 85 2.10 4.19 -6.89
C ARG A 85 0.73 4.89 -6.91
N LYS A 86 -0.35 4.11 -7.03
CA LYS A 86 -1.73 4.64 -6.98
C LYS A 86 -2.04 5.28 -5.62
N LEU A 87 -1.59 4.66 -4.52
CA LEU A 87 -1.78 5.18 -3.17
C LEU A 87 -1.00 6.47 -2.97
N ALA A 88 0.28 6.52 -3.35
CA ALA A 88 1.10 7.73 -3.26
C ALA A 88 0.43 8.92 -3.97
N LYS A 89 -0.06 8.70 -5.20
CA LYS A 89 -0.80 9.72 -5.95
C LYS A 89 -2.09 10.16 -5.25
N ARG A 90 -2.88 9.21 -4.73
CA ARG A 90 -4.18 9.50 -4.08
C ARG A 90 -4.04 10.18 -2.73
N TRP A 91 -2.92 9.93 -2.05
CA TRP A 91 -2.58 10.57 -0.78
C TRP A 91 -1.86 11.91 -0.96
N GLU A 92 -1.67 12.34 -2.22
CA GLU A 92 -1.02 13.61 -2.57
C GLU A 92 0.37 13.73 -1.94
N LEU A 93 1.08 12.60 -1.90
CA LEU A 93 2.42 12.53 -1.37
C LEU A 93 3.43 13.08 -2.38
N PRO A 94 4.46 13.81 -1.91
CA PRO A 94 5.57 14.20 -2.78
C PRO A 94 6.25 12.96 -3.38
N GLY A 95 6.58 13.06 -4.67
CA GLY A 95 7.27 12.01 -5.43
C GLY A 95 8.74 11.89 -5.06
#